data_AF-A0A1S9CIP5-F1
#
_entry.id   AF-A0A1S9CIP5-F1
#
_cell.length_a   1.000
_cell.length_b   1.000
_cell.length_c   1.000
_cell.angle_alpha   90.00
_cell.angle_beta   90.00
_cell.angle_gamma   90.00
#
_symmetry.space_group_name_H-M   'P 1'
#
loop_
_entity.id
_entity.type
_entity.pdbx_description
1 polymer ?
#
loop_
_entity_poly.entity_id
_entity_poly.type
_entity_poly.pdbx_seq_one_letter_code
_entity_poly.pdbx_strand_id
1 'polypeptide(L)'
;MIPNETIETPELVTQETISEIFLVNETIPENIIDEMLGKSLPVPEKAENLSLVTVTYINYNDEIKVGDLVVHKELANEVAEIFQEIYEAKFPIANIDLVDKFDADDNLSMINNNTSAFNYRMVSGTNTLSNHSFGRSIDINPLINPHVINGVAYPTEGTAYIDRTVDAKGLIREGDVVYNAFISRGWSWGGHWQNPDYQHFEK
;
A
#
# COMPACT_ATOMS: atom_id res chain seq x y z
N MET A 1 -48.08 14.24 43.10
CA MET A 1 -47.96 13.42 41.88
C MET A 1 -47.18 14.29 40.90
N ILE A 2 -45.89 14.03 40.77
CA ILE A 2 -44.93 14.86 40.02
C ILE A 2 -44.89 14.30 38.59
N PRO A 3 -44.99 15.11 37.52
CA PRO A 3 -44.89 14.59 36.17
C PRO A 3 -43.44 14.20 35.86
N ASN A 4 -43.30 13.02 35.26
CA ASN A 4 -42.06 12.41 34.82
C ASN A 4 -41.51 13.20 33.62
N GLU A 5 -40.37 13.86 33.78
CA GLU A 5 -39.58 14.37 32.66
C GLU A 5 -38.79 13.21 32.06
N THR A 6 -39.20 12.74 30.89
CA THR A 6 -38.37 11.90 30.03
C THR A 6 -37.25 12.75 29.46
N ILE A 7 -36.04 12.55 29.97
CA ILE A 7 -34.81 13.05 29.37
C ILE A 7 -34.51 12.14 28.18
N GLU A 8 -34.83 12.61 26.98
CA GLU A 8 -34.30 12.01 25.74
C GLU A 8 -32.78 12.18 25.75
N THR A 9 -32.07 11.05 25.66
CA THR A 9 -30.63 11.03 25.43
C THR A 9 -30.39 11.40 23.97
N PRO A 10 -29.45 12.30 23.64
CA PRO A 10 -29.17 12.61 22.25
C PRO A 10 -28.55 11.39 21.58
N GLU A 11 -29.18 10.97 20.49
CA GLU A 11 -28.68 9.96 19.55
C GLU A 11 -27.25 10.30 19.09
N LEU A 12 -26.43 9.26 18.98
CA LEU A 12 -25.03 9.34 18.60
C LEU A 12 -24.84 10.08 17.27
N VAL A 13 -23.79 10.91 17.28
CA VAL A 13 -23.22 11.66 16.15
C VAL A 13 -23.08 10.76 14.92
N THR A 14 -23.60 11.26 13.81
CA THR A 14 -23.54 10.67 12.46
C THR A 14 -22.11 10.36 12.05
N GLN A 15 -21.86 9.15 11.54
CA GLN A 15 -20.68 8.85 10.73
C GLN A 15 -20.60 9.90 9.62
N GLU A 16 -19.57 10.75 9.63
CA GLU A 16 -19.16 11.43 8.41
C GLU A 16 -18.90 10.34 7.38
N THR A 17 -19.73 10.32 6.33
CA THR A 17 -19.49 9.47 5.17
C THR A 17 -18.15 9.91 4.59
N ILE A 18 -17.09 9.15 4.85
CA ILE A 18 -15.85 9.26 4.07
C ILE A 18 -16.29 9.04 2.63
N SER A 19 -16.29 10.11 1.82
CA SER A 19 -16.44 9.99 0.38
C SER A 19 -15.31 9.10 -0.13
N GLU A 20 -15.62 8.14 -0.98
CA GLU A 20 -14.62 7.30 -1.63
C GLU A 20 -13.69 8.20 -2.47
N ILE A 21 -12.41 8.18 -2.17
CA ILE A 21 -11.34 8.98 -2.79
C ILE A 21 -10.40 8.05 -3.55
N PHE A 22 -10.25 8.32 -4.85
CA PHE A 22 -9.23 7.76 -5.74
C PHE A 22 -8.66 8.92 -6.58
N LEU A 23 -7.90 9.78 -5.93
CA LEU A 23 -7.46 11.06 -6.47
C LEU A 23 -6.00 10.98 -6.93
N VAL A 24 -5.75 11.45 -8.14
CA VAL A 24 -4.39 11.65 -8.66
C VAL A 24 -4.03 13.13 -8.61
N ASN A 25 -2.96 13.45 -7.88
CA ASN A 25 -2.30 14.74 -7.98
C ASN A 25 -1.10 14.59 -8.93
N GLU A 26 -1.19 15.24 -10.10
CA GLU A 26 -0.13 15.20 -11.12
C GLU A 26 1.24 15.61 -10.56
N THR A 27 1.25 16.51 -9.58
CA THR A 27 2.43 16.93 -8.81
C THR A 27 2.26 16.59 -7.34
N ILE A 28 3.32 16.11 -6.70
CA ILE A 28 3.34 15.89 -5.25
C ILE A 28 3.27 17.28 -4.55
N PRO A 29 2.36 17.47 -3.57
CA PRO A 29 2.30 18.71 -2.78
C PRO A 29 3.62 19.02 -2.06
N GLU A 30 3.98 20.30 -1.94
CA GLU A 30 5.26 20.73 -1.34
C GLU A 30 5.47 20.18 0.07
N ASN A 31 4.44 20.17 0.91
CA ASN A 31 4.54 19.65 2.27
C ASN A 31 4.86 18.14 2.33
N ILE A 32 4.46 17.38 1.31
CA ILE A 32 4.78 15.95 1.19
C ILE A 32 6.21 15.79 0.66
N ILE A 33 6.64 16.61 -0.30
CA ILE A 33 8.04 16.64 -0.76
C ILE A 33 8.99 16.94 0.41
N ASP A 34 8.65 17.91 1.26
CA ASP A 34 9.43 18.28 2.43
C ASP A 34 9.56 17.13 3.44
N GLU A 35 8.51 16.31 3.59
CA GLU A 35 8.53 15.12 4.44
C GLU A 35 9.42 14.01 3.87
N MET A 36 9.40 13.83 2.55
CA MET A 36 10.16 12.78 1.86
C MET A 36 11.64 13.11 1.70
N LEU A 37 11.99 14.41 1.63
CA LEU A 37 13.34 14.85 1.31
C LEU A 37 14.35 14.44 2.38
N GLY A 38 15.40 13.74 1.95
CA GLY A 38 16.42 13.18 2.85
C GLY A 38 16.05 11.82 3.46
N LYS A 39 14.85 11.31 3.14
CA LYS A 39 14.37 9.96 3.47
C LYS A 39 14.18 9.16 2.16
N SER A 40 12.93 8.95 1.73
CA SER A 40 12.63 8.21 0.51
C SER A 40 12.97 8.98 -0.76
N LEU A 41 13.08 10.32 -0.69
CA LEU A 41 13.42 11.20 -1.81
C LEU A 41 14.82 11.81 -1.61
N PRO A 42 15.81 11.50 -2.48
CA PRO A 42 17.19 11.96 -2.26
C PRO A 42 17.37 13.44 -2.61
N VAL A 43 16.67 13.94 -3.64
CA VAL A 43 16.73 15.32 -4.12
C VAL A 43 15.36 15.73 -4.72
N PRO A 44 14.96 17.02 -4.65
CA PRO A 44 13.63 17.46 -5.09
C PRO A 44 13.33 17.18 -6.57
N GLU A 45 14.33 17.25 -7.45
CA GLU A 45 14.19 17.02 -8.89
C GLU A 45 13.68 15.60 -9.21
N LYS A 46 13.88 14.63 -8.30
CA LYS A 46 13.33 13.29 -8.47
C LYS A 46 11.80 13.26 -8.38
N ALA A 47 11.17 14.22 -7.70
CA ALA A 47 9.72 14.33 -7.64
C ALA A 47 9.08 14.74 -8.98
N GLU A 48 9.86 15.27 -9.93
CA GLU A 48 9.34 15.73 -11.23
C GLU A 48 8.70 14.61 -12.07
N ASN A 49 9.06 13.35 -11.84
CA ASN A 49 8.49 12.19 -12.53
C ASN A 49 7.49 11.40 -11.67
N LEU A 50 7.14 11.92 -10.49
CA LEU A 50 6.28 11.24 -9.53
C LEU A 50 4.94 12.00 -9.33
N SER A 51 3.90 11.27 -8.99
CA SER A 51 2.57 11.76 -8.60
C SER A 51 2.19 11.21 -7.24
N LEU A 52 1.34 11.94 -6.53
CA LEU A 52 0.67 11.44 -5.33
C LEU A 52 -0.69 10.86 -5.73
N VAL A 53 -0.95 9.63 -5.33
CA VAL A 53 -2.25 8.96 -5.51
C VAL A 53 -2.84 8.69 -4.14
N THR A 54 -3.97 9.32 -3.85
CA THR A 54 -4.72 9.15 -2.60
C THR A 54 -5.84 8.16 -2.84
N VAL A 55 -5.87 7.08 -2.09
CA VAL A 55 -6.79 5.94 -2.30
C VAL A 55 -7.56 5.61 -1.02
N THR A 56 -8.80 5.15 -1.20
CA THR A 56 -9.62 4.59 -0.14
C THR A 56 -9.41 3.09 -0.05
N TYR A 57 -9.30 2.54 1.16
CA TYR A 57 -9.12 1.11 1.39
C TYR A 57 -9.88 0.64 2.63
N ILE A 58 -10.09 -0.68 2.73
CA ILE A 58 -10.71 -1.31 3.90
C ILE A 58 -9.61 -2.01 4.70
N ASN A 59 -9.46 -1.62 5.97
CA ASN A 59 -8.47 -2.22 6.86
C ASN A 59 -8.93 -3.57 7.44
N TYR A 60 -8.06 -4.21 8.22
CA TYR A 60 -8.38 -5.54 8.80
C TYR A 60 -9.50 -5.52 9.84
N ASN A 61 -9.85 -4.34 10.37
CA ASN A 61 -10.99 -4.10 11.25
C ASN A 61 -12.27 -3.75 10.46
N ASP A 62 -12.24 -3.88 9.13
CA ASP A 62 -13.32 -3.56 8.21
C ASP A 62 -13.71 -2.06 8.24
N GLU A 63 -12.77 -1.20 8.64
CA GLU A 63 -12.91 0.26 8.63
C GLU A 63 -12.46 0.84 7.28
N ILE A 64 -13.21 1.83 6.78
CA ILE A 64 -12.80 2.65 5.64
C ILE A 64 -11.68 3.59 6.08
N LYS A 65 -10.57 3.55 5.37
CA LYS A 65 -9.38 4.39 5.58
C LYS A 65 -8.98 5.03 4.26
N VAL A 66 -8.15 6.06 4.35
CA VAL A 66 -7.52 6.73 3.22
C VAL A 66 -6.01 6.66 3.42
N GLY A 67 -5.27 6.42 2.34
CA GLY A 67 -3.82 6.40 2.35
C GLY A 67 -3.24 6.92 1.04
N ASP A 68 -1.96 7.25 1.09
CA ASP A 68 -1.25 7.88 -0.01
C ASP A 68 -0.16 6.97 -0.56
N LEU A 69 -0.02 6.98 -1.88
CA LEU A 69 1.02 6.30 -2.64
C LEU A 69 1.73 7.31 -3.53
N VAL A 70 3.06 7.30 -3.53
CA VAL A 70 3.84 8.01 -4.55
C VAL A 70 4.26 7.03 -5.63
N VAL A 71 3.89 7.33 -6.88
CA VAL A 71 4.12 6.48 -8.05
C VAL A 71 4.61 7.30 -9.23
N HIS A 72 5.12 6.64 -10.28
CA HIS A 72 5.50 7.28 -11.52
C HIS A 72 4.26 7.93 -12.18
N LYS A 73 4.41 9.16 -12.70
CA LYS A 73 3.31 9.94 -13.30
C LYS A 73 2.51 9.17 -14.36
N GLU A 74 3.20 8.41 -15.20
CA GLU A 74 2.57 7.60 -16.26
C GLU A 74 1.66 6.48 -15.72
N LEU A 75 1.87 6.04 -14.48
CA LEU A 75 1.12 4.96 -13.85
C LEU A 75 0.04 5.47 -12.89
N ALA A 76 0.00 6.77 -12.58
CA ALA A 76 -0.80 7.31 -11.48
C ALA A 76 -2.31 7.04 -11.61
N ASN A 77 -2.89 7.28 -12.78
CA ASN A 77 -4.31 6.97 -13.04
C ASN A 77 -4.58 5.47 -12.98
N GLU A 78 -3.68 4.66 -13.56
CA GLU A 78 -3.82 3.20 -13.58
C GLU A 78 -3.77 2.63 -12.15
N VAL A 79 -2.89 3.17 -11.30
CA VAL A 79 -2.81 2.80 -9.88
C VAL A 79 -4.08 3.20 -9.12
N ALA A 80 -4.61 4.40 -9.35
CA ALA A 80 -5.89 4.80 -8.74
C ALA A 80 -7.02 3.83 -9.09
N GLU A 81 -7.12 3.42 -10.36
CA GLU A 81 -8.10 2.43 -10.83
C GLU A 81 -7.87 1.03 -10.22
N ILE A 82 -6.63 0.59 -10.07
CA ILE A 82 -6.29 -0.68 -9.41
C ILE A 82 -6.80 -0.67 -7.96
N PHE A 83 -6.49 0.38 -7.19
CA PHE A 83 -6.93 0.46 -5.80
C PHE A 83 -8.44 0.63 -5.67
N GLN A 84 -9.09 1.29 -6.64
CA GLN A 84 -10.54 1.33 -6.71
C GLN A 84 -11.14 -0.07 -6.87
N GLU A 85 -10.64 -0.87 -7.80
CA GLU A 85 -11.09 -2.24 -8.02
C GLU A 85 -10.89 -3.14 -6.79
N ILE A 86 -9.73 -3.01 -6.13
CA ILE A 86 -9.40 -3.72 -4.89
C ILE A 86 -10.36 -3.33 -3.76
N TYR A 87 -10.67 -2.04 -3.61
CA TYR A 87 -11.60 -1.52 -2.62
C TYR A 87 -13.05 -1.99 -2.88
N GLU A 88 -13.53 -1.93 -4.13
CA GLU A 88 -14.87 -2.37 -4.52
C GLU A 88 -15.09 -3.87 -4.23
N ALA A 89 -14.04 -4.68 -4.39
CA ALA A 89 -14.04 -6.09 -4.02
C ALA A 89 -13.86 -6.36 -2.52
N LYS A 90 -13.68 -5.31 -1.71
CA LYS A 90 -13.47 -5.35 -0.26
C LYS A 90 -12.26 -6.19 0.15
N PHE A 91 -11.22 -6.21 -0.67
CA PHE A 91 -9.99 -6.90 -0.31
C PHE A 91 -9.30 -6.16 0.85
N PRO A 92 -8.95 -6.84 1.96
CA PRO A 92 -8.36 -6.17 3.11
C PRO A 92 -6.92 -5.70 2.84
N ILE A 93 -6.64 -4.43 3.12
CA ILE A 93 -5.28 -3.87 3.16
C ILE A 93 -5.00 -3.39 4.58
N ALA A 94 -3.95 -3.86 5.23
CA ALA A 94 -3.71 -3.51 6.63
C ALA A 94 -3.47 -2.01 6.81
N ASN A 95 -2.61 -1.45 5.97
CA ASN A 95 -2.19 -0.06 6.05
C ASN A 95 -1.67 0.44 4.70
N ILE A 96 -1.89 1.72 4.40
CA ILE A 96 -1.28 2.44 3.27
C ILE A 96 -0.75 3.77 3.81
N ASP A 97 0.56 3.87 3.96
CA ASP A 97 1.28 5.10 4.30
C ASP A 97 2.51 5.22 3.41
N LEU A 98 2.96 6.46 3.17
CA LEU A 98 4.29 6.69 2.60
C LEU A 98 5.36 6.06 3.51
N VAL A 99 6.39 5.48 2.89
CA VAL A 99 7.48 4.82 3.62
C VAL A 99 8.23 5.79 4.55
N ASP A 100 8.12 7.09 4.31
CA ASP A 100 8.70 8.18 5.11
C ASP A 100 8.19 8.24 6.55
N LYS A 101 6.99 7.70 6.81
CA LYS A 101 6.46 7.47 8.16
C LYS A 101 7.31 6.50 8.97
N PHE A 102 8.05 5.63 8.27
CA PHE A 102 8.99 4.66 8.81
C PHE A 102 10.45 5.08 8.55
N ASP A 103 10.70 6.38 8.37
CA ASP A 103 12.02 6.94 8.06
C ASP A 103 12.67 6.34 6.80
N ALA A 104 11.84 5.90 5.84
CA ALA A 104 12.25 5.16 4.64
C ALA A 104 12.95 3.81 4.91
N ASP A 105 12.83 3.28 6.12
CA ASP A 105 13.24 1.92 6.46
C ASP A 105 12.23 0.92 5.90
N ASP A 106 12.66 0.26 4.82
CA ASP A 106 11.91 -0.76 4.09
C ASP A 106 11.46 -1.90 5.01
N ASN A 107 12.34 -2.38 5.89
CA ASN A 107 12.03 -3.49 6.78
C ASN A 107 11.02 -3.08 7.87
N LEU A 108 11.14 -1.87 8.41
CA LEU A 108 10.17 -1.34 9.37
C LEU A 108 8.78 -1.16 8.74
N SER A 109 8.72 -0.64 7.51
CA SER A 109 7.49 -0.55 6.71
C SER A 109 6.87 -1.95 6.50
N MET A 110 7.68 -2.92 6.10
CA MET A 110 7.23 -4.28 5.82
C MET A 110 6.71 -5.01 7.07
N ILE A 111 7.40 -4.90 8.22
CA ILE A 111 6.94 -5.52 9.49
C ILE A 111 5.61 -4.92 9.95
N ASN A 112 5.36 -3.64 9.66
CA ASN A 112 4.07 -2.99 9.93
C ASN A 112 3.00 -3.33 8.87
N ASN A 113 3.29 -4.25 7.95
CA ASN A 113 2.40 -4.69 6.89
C ASN A 113 1.91 -3.52 6.00
N ASN A 114 2.76 -2.52 5.82
CA ASN A 114 2.45 -1.31 5.09
C ASN A 114 2.52 -1.53 3.57
N THR A 115 1.40 -1.30 2.90
CA THR A 115 1.36 -1.23 1.43
C THR A 115 1.99 0.07 0.97
N SER A 116 3.00 -0.02 0.10
CA SER A 116 3.79 1.15 -0.31
C SER A 116 4.32 1.03 -1.74
N ALA A 117 4.75 2.15 -2.32
CA ALA A 117 5.23 2.23 -3.70
C ALA A 117 6.63 2.85 -3.81
N PHE A 118 6.75 4.17 -3.88
CA PHE A 118 8.07 4.80 -4.00
C PHE A 118 8.93 4.69 -2.74
N ASN A 119 10.18 4.24 -2.91
CA ASN A 119 11.25 4.32 -1.92
C ASN A 119 12.60 4.36 -2.68
N TYR A 120 13.34 5.46 -2.63
CA TYR A 120 14.64 5.54 -3.31
C TYR A 120 15.69 4.71 -2.57
N ARG A 121 15.92 3.49 -3.05
CA ARG A 121 16.89 2.56 -2.48
C ARG A 121 17.56 1.66 -3.52
N MET A 122 18.68 1.08 -3.12
CA MET A 122 19.29 -0.03 -3.86
C MET A 122 18.53 -1.33 -3.57
N VAL A 123 18.57 -2.27 -4.51
CA VAL A 123 18.23 -3.67 -4.22
C VAL A 123 19.26 -4.21 -3.24
N SER A 124 18.80 -4.87 -2.18
CA SER A 124 19.65 -5.36 -1.09
C SER A 124 20.84 -6.19 -1.60
N GLY A 125 22.04 -5.85 -1.15
CA GLY A 125 23.28 -6.52 -1.56
C GLY A 125 23.78 -6.17 -2.96
N THR A 126 23.21 -5.17 -3.64
CA THR A 126 23.62 -4.75 -4.99
C THR A 126 23.89 -3.24 -5.07
N ASN A 127 24.41 -2.79 -6.21
CA ASN A 127 24.53 -1.36 -6.56
C ASN A 127 23.47 -0.92 -7.59
N THR A 128 22.39 -1.69 -7.72
CA THR A 128 21.32 -1.43 -8.67
C THR A 128 20.13 -0.80 -7.95
N LEU A 129 19.60 0.29 -8.50
CA LEU A 129 18.38 0.90 -7.98
C LEU A 129 17.21 -0.07 -8.13
N SER A 130 16.40 -0.17 -7.07
CA SER A 130 15.13 -0.88 -7.11
C SER A 130 14.13 -0.16 -8.04
N ASN A 131 13.16 -0.89 -8.59
CA ASN A 131 12.03 -0.30 -9.32
C ASN A 131 11.14 0.61 -8.42
N HIS A 132 11.16 0.38 -7.11
CA HIS A 132 10.59 1.32 -6.12
C HIS A 132 11.21 2.72 -6.22
N SER A 133 12.50 2.84 -6.59
CA SER A 133 13.18 4.12 -6.75
C SER A 133 12.69 4.95 -7.94
N PHE A 134 11.85 4.37 -8.79
CA PHE A 134 11.24 5.04 -9.93
C PHE A 134 9.72 5.18 -9.78
N GLY A 135 9.14 4.76 -8.65
CA GLY A 135 7.69 4.76 -8.43
C GLY A 135 6.94 3.77 -9.34
N ARG A 136 7.62 2.71 -9.77
CA ARG A 136 7.11 1.72 -10.74
C ARG A 136 6.86 0.34 -10.12
N SER A 137 6.92 0.26 -8.80
CA SER A 137 6.62 -0.93 -8.03
C SER A 137 5.63 -0.60 -6.93
N ILE A 138 4.80 -1.59 -6.57
CA ILE A 138 3.88 -1.53 -5.43
C ILE A 138 3.99 -2.84 -4.67
N ASP A 139 4.22 -2.74 -3.37
CA ASP A 139 4.18 -3.88 -2.45
C ASP A 139 2.87 -3.85 -1.67
N ILE A 140 2.10 -4.94 -1.70
CA ILE A 140 0.80 -5.06 -1.03
C ILE A 140 0.90 -5.98 0.19
N ASN A 141 0.58 -5.45 1.37
CA ASN A 141 0.60 -6.16 2.65
C ASN A 141 1.87 -7.04 2.85
N PRO A 142 3.08 -6.44 2.90
CA PRO A 142 4.36 -7.16 2.96
C PRO A 142 4.49 -8.27 4.00
N LEU A 143 3.96 -8.09 5.20
CA LEU A 143 4.11 -9.05 6.29
C LEU A 143 3.42 -10.38 5.95
N ILE A 144 2.26 -10.31 5.30
CA ILE A 144 1.46 -11.49 4.97
C ILE A 144 1.68 -11.98 3.52
N ASN A 145 2.40 -11.21 2.71
CA ASN A 145 2.86 -11.55 1.37
C ASN A 145 4.39 -11.39 1.27
N PRO A 146 5.18 -12.14 2.06
CA PRO A 146 6.61 -11.86 2.19
C PRO A 146 7.39 -12.17 0.91
N HIS A 147 8.55 -11.53 0.77
CA HIS A 147 9.59 -12.00 -0.14
C HIS A 147 10.26 -13.23 0.49
N VAL A 148 10.32 -14.33 -0.26
CA VAL A 148 10.93 -15.60 0.16
C VAL A 148 12.22 -15.84 -0.60
N ILE A 149 13.36 -15.73 0.09
CA ILE A 149 14.69 -15.99 -0.47
C ILE A 149 15.23 -17.26 0.16
N ASN A 150 15.49 -18.30 -0.64
CA ASN A 150 15.99 -19.60 -0.18
C ASN A 150 15.17 -20.20 1.00
N GLY A 151 13.85 -20.00 0.99
CA GLY A 151 12.94 -20.50 2.02
C GLY A 151 12.84 -19.64 3.29
N VAL A 152 13.48 -18.46 3.32
CA VAL A 152 13.39 -17.50 4.43
C VAL A 152 12.51 -16.33 4.01
N ALA A 153 11.53 -15.99 4.84
CA ALA A 153 10.68 -14.82 4.65
C ALA A 153 11.39 -13.54 5.05
N TYR A 154 11.14 -12.48 4.28
CA TYR A 154 11.50 -11.11 4.55
C TYR A 154 10.21 -10.28 4.52
N PRO A 155 9.76 -9.73 5.66
CA PRO A 155 10.41 -9.80 6.98
C PRO A 155 10.26 -11.20 7.61
N THR A 156 11.11 -11.55 8.59
CA THR A 156 11.11 -12.91 9.18
C THR A 156 9.83 -13.22 9.94
N GLU A 157 9.15 -12.20 10.45
CA GLU A 157 7.82 -12.26 11.05
C GLU A 157 6.76 -12.80 10.07
N GLY A 158 6.99 -12.71 8.76
CA GLY A 158 6.14 -13.25 7.71
C GLY A 158 6.27 -14.77 7.48
N THR A 159 7.11 -15.48 8.24
CA THR A 159 7.44 -16.91 8.02
C THR A 159 6.19 -17.81 7.89
N ALA A 160 5.13 -17.54 8.66
CA ALA A 160 3.90 -18.33 8.59
C ALA A 160 3.20 -18.26 7.22
N TYR A 161 3.42 -17.19 6.46
CA TYR A 161 2.77 -16.93 5.17
C TYR A 161 3.61 -17.36 3.96
N ILE A 162 4.76 -18.01 4.19
CA ILE A 162 5.44 -18.79 3.15
C ILE A 162 4.53 -19.92 2.68
N ASP A 163 3.82 -20.56 3.61
CA ASP A 163 2.75 -21.49 3.28
C ASP A 163 1.55 -20.71 2.74
N ARG A 164 1.35 -20.78 1.42
CA ARG A 164 0.26 -20.07 0.74
C ARG A 164 -1.11 -20.74 0.92
N THR A 165 -1.19 -21.87 1.63
CA THR A 165 -2.47 -22.55 1.95
C THR A 165 -3.15 -21.98 3.19
N VAL A 166 -2.45 -21.16 3.98
CA VAL A 166 -3.03 -20.51 5.16
C VAL A 166 -4.17 -19.57 4.76
N ASP A 167 -5.18 -19.50 5.61
CA ASP A 167 -6.26 -18.52 5.47
C ASP A 167 -5.92 -17.27 6.28
N ALA A 168 -5.63 -16.17 5.58
CA ALA A 168 -5.22 -14.90 6.18
C ALA A 168 -5.81 -13.72 5.40
N LYS A 169 -6.33 -12.72 6.11
CA LYS A 169 -6.81 -11.46 5.51
C LYS A 169 -5.66 -10.81 4.74
N GLY A 170 -5.96 -10.33 3.53
CA GLY A 170 -5.00 -9.61 2.67
C GLY A 170 -3.99 -10.49 1.93
N LEU A 171 -4.02 -11.81 2.10
CA LEU A 171 -3.12 -12.75 1.42
C LEU A 171 -3.47 -12.85 -0.07
N ILE A 172 -2.49 -12.53 -0.91
CA ILE A 172 -2.63 -12.54 -2.37
C ILE A 172 -2.47 -13.95 -2.91
N ARG A 173 -3.41 -14.33 -3.78
CA ARG A 173 -3.39 -15.59 -4.52
C ARG A 173 -3.48 -15.30 -6.02
N GLU A 174 -2.81 -16.14 -6.80
CA GLU A 174 -2.96 -16.12 -8.24
C GLU A 174 -4.45 -16.23 -8.61
N GLY A 175 -4.91 -15.31 -9.47
CA GLY A 175 -6.30 -15.20 -9.90
C GLY A 175 -7.26 -14.53 -8.92
N ASP A 176 -6.80 -14.01 -7.78
CA ASP A 176 -7.63 -13.17 -6.91
C ASP A 176 -7.79 -11.74 -7.47
N VAL A 177 -8.55 -10.89 -6.76
CA VAL A 177 -8.82 -9.53 -7.23
C VAL A 177 -7.57 -8.65 -7.31
N VAL A 178 -6.64 -8.76 -6.36
CA VAL A 178 -5.40 -7.96 -6.39
C VAL A 178 -4.57 -8.40 -7.58
N TYR A 179 -4.32 -9.70 -7.70
CA TYR A 179 -3.61 -10.26 -8.84
C TYR A 179 -4.23 -9.82 -10.17
N ASN A 180 -5.55 -10.00 -10.35
CA ASN A 180 -6.21 -9.67 -11.61
C ASN A 180 -6.18 -8.17 -11.91
N ALA A 181 -6.33 -7.32 -10.90
CA ALA A 181 -6.29 -5.86 -11.07
C ALA A 181 -4.94 -5.42 -11.65
N PHE A 182 -3.82 -5.96 -11.15
CA PHE A 182 -2.49 -5.68 -11.67
C PHE A 182 -2.21 -6.37 -13.02
N ILE A 183 -2.42 -7.68 -13.10
CA ILE A 183 -2.03 -8.50 -14.27
C ILE A 183 -2.83 -8.13 -15.52
N SER A 184 -4.12 -7.82 -15.40
CA SER A 184 -4.96 -7.38 -16.54
C SER A 184 -4.46 -6.09 -17.19
N ARG A 185 -3.68 -5.29 -16.46
CA ARG A 185 -3.07 -4.02 -16.89
C ARG A 185 -1.60 -4.19 -17.30
N GLY A 186 -1.10 -5.43 -17.39
CA GLY A 186 0.24 -5.73 -17.88
C GLY A 186 1.35 -5.55 -16.86
N TRP A 187 1.03 -5.50 -15.56
CA TRP A 187 2.03 -5.59 -14.50
C TRP A 187 2.57 -7.02 -14.40
N SER A 188 3.79 -7.15 -13.91
CA SER A 188 4.37 -8.43 -13.48
C SER A 188 4.17 -8.61 -11.99
N TRP A 189 3.98 -9.86 -11.55
CA TRP A 189 3.90 -10.21 -10.13
C TRP A 189 5.13 -11.01 -9.70
N GLY A 190 5.77 -10.56 -8.61
CA GLY A 190 6.97 -11.18 -8.05
C GLY A 190 6.72 -12.58 -7.48
N GLY A 191 5.47 -12.96 -7.21
CA GLY A 191 5.10 -14.32 -6.78
C GLY A 191 5.47 -15.42 -7.78
N HIS A 192 5.75 -15.09 -9.04
CA HIS A 192 6.20 -16.04 -10.07
C HIS A 192 7.73 -16.21 -10.15
N TRP A 193 8.51 -15.46 -9.37
CA TRP A 193 9.96 -15.54 -9.41
C TRP A 193 10.49 -16.80 -8.72
N GLN A 194 11.75 -17.18 -9.01
CA GLN A 194 12.41 -18.33 -8.37
C GLN A 194 12.52 -18.15 -6.84
N ASN A 195 12.82 -16.93 -6.40
CA ASN A 195 12.65 -16.48 -5.03
C ASN A 195 11.39 -15.60 -5.03
N PRO A 196 10.22 -16.14 -4.67
CA PRO A 196 8.96 -15.42 -4.83
C PRO A 196 8.95 -14.15 -3.99
N ASP A 197 8.53 -13.04 -4.59
CA ASP A 197 8.25 -11.79 -3.90
C ASP A 197 6.73 -11.55 -3.93
N TYR A 198 6.00 -12.14 -2.97
CA TYR A 198 4.53 -12.22 -3.06
C TYR A 198 3.82 -10.87 -2.93
N GLN A 199 4.45 -9.90 -2.28
CA GLN A 199 3.96 -8.53 -2.13
C GLN A 199 4.06 -7.74 -3.43
N HIS A 200 5.01 -8.11 -4.30
CA HIS A 200 5.58 -7.18 -5.27
C HIS A 200 4.89 -7.22 -6.64
N PHE A 201 4.50 -6.05 -7.12
CA PHE A 201 4.08 -5.83 -8.50
C PHE A 201 4.94 -4.74 -9.15
N GLU A 202 5.35 -4.94 -10.40
CA GLU A 202 6.14 -3.95 -11.15
C GLU A 202 5.74 -3.84 -12.64
N LYS A 203 6.01 -2.68 -13.24
CA LYS A 203 5.75 -2.38 -14.66
C LYS A 203 6.75 -1.38 -15.23
#